data_AF-A0A5J4PRN7-F1
#
_entry.id   AF-A0A5J4PRN7-F1
#
_cell.length_a   1.000
_cell.length_b   1.000
_cell.length_c   1.000
_cell.angle_alpha   90.00
_cell.angle_beta   90.00
_cell.angle_gamma   90.00
#
_symmetry.space_group_name_H-M   'P 1'
#
loop_
_entity.id
_entity.type
_entity.pdbx_description
1 polymer ?
#
loop_
_entity_poly.entity_id
_entity_poly.type
_entity_poly.pdbx_seq_one_letter_code
_entity_poly.pdbx_strand_id
1 'polypeptide(L)'
;FRGALLYASLNAHHLDELGRNDDLISLLYILVEFHNGMLPWTDVGDEKIERSKFTFHGHKLLKHLPKQFLEFETHILSLDYTTDPDYEYLTSLLKQAAEENKVDLNAPFEWELEMNNERDRIMKHHVANQ
;
A
#
# COMPACT_ATOMS: atom_id res chain seq x y z
N PHE A 1 11.02 -13.34 11.03
CA PHE A 1 9.95 -12.87 10.12
C PHE A 1 9.95 -11.34 10.07
N ARG A 2 10.93 -10.73 9.37
CA ARG A 2 11.08 -9.26 9.31
C ARG A 2 9.96 -8.57 8.53
N GLY A 3 9.42 -9.25 7.51
CA GLY A 3 8.31 -8.74 6.70
C GLY A 3 7.07 -8.36 7.53
N ALA A 4 6.65 -9.20 8.48
CA ALA A 4 5.52 -8.87 9.36
C ALA A 4 5.78 -7.59 10.18
N LEU A 5 7.03 -7.39 10.64
CA LEU A 5 7.42 -6.24 11.46
C LEU A 5 7.41 -4.91 10.66
N LEU A 6 7.74 -4.96 9.37
CA LEU A 6 7.75 -3.80 8.47
C LEU A 6 6.36 -3.20 8.29
N TYR A 7 5.32 -4.04 8.18
CA TYR A 7 3.96 -3.59 7.91
C TYR A 7 3.05 -3.54 9.15
N ALA A 8 3.47 -4.10 10.29
CA ALA A 8 2.71 -4.06 11.55
C ALA A 8 2.36 -2.62 12.00
N SER A 9 1.14 -2.40 12.48
CA SER A 9 0.76 -1.13 13.13
C SER A 9 1.52 -0.90 14.44
N LEU A 10 1.46 0.32 14.98
CA LEU A 10 2.01 0.60 16.32
C LEU A 10 1.31 -0.20 17.42
N ASN A 11 -0.01 -0.43 17.30
CA ASN A 11 -0.76 -1.29 18.24
C ASN A 11 -0.19 -2.72 18.26
N ALA A 12 0.16 -3.26 17.09
CA ALA A 12 0.80 -4.57 16.98
C ALA A 12 2.21 -4.60 17.60
N HIS A 13 2.98 -3.50 17.52
CA HIS A 13 4.26 -3.40 18.25
C HIS A 13 4.06 -3.39 19.77
N HIS A 14 2.99 -2.77 20.25
CA HIS A 14 2.67 -2.69 21.67
C HIS A 14 1.95 -3.93 22.23
N LEU A 15 1.62 -4.90 21.37
CA LEU A 15 0.84 -6.10 21.72
C LEU A 15 -0.58 -5.77 22.21
N ASP A 16 -1.14 -4.67 21.70
CA ASP A 16 -2.53 -4.30 21.93
C ASP A 16 -3.48 -5.22 21.14
N GLU A 17 -4.77 -5.19 21.49
CA GLU A 17 -5.81 -5.91 20.73
C GLU A 17 -5.95 -5.29 19.33
N LEU A 18 -5.81 -6.14 18.31
CA LEU A 18 -5.81 -5.70 16.91
C LEU A 18 -7.23 -5.59 16.36
N GLY A 19 -7.48 -4.48 15.67
CA GLY A 19 -8.73 -4.21 14.97
C GLY A 19 -8.54 -4.15 13.45
N ARG A 20 -9.65 -3.85 12.76
CA ARG A 20 -9.68 -3.70 11.28
C ARG A 20 -8.83 -2.52 10.80
N ASN A 21 -8.63 -1.52 11.63
CA ASN A 21 -7.77 -0.38 11.37
C ASN A 21 -6.29 -0.79 11.25
N ASP A 22 -5.84 -1.81 11.99
CA ASP A 22 -4.46 -2.30 11.92
C ASP A 22 -4.13 -2.96 10.58
N ASP A 23 -5.10 -3.67 10.00
CA ASP A 23 -5.01 -4.19 8.63
C ASP A 23 -4.92 -3.05 7.60
N LEU A 24 -5.70 -1.98 7.80
CA LEU A 24 -5.67 -0.80 6.91
C LEU A 24 -4.37 0.01 7.05
N ILE A 25 -3.77 0.06 8.23
CA ILE A 25 -2.44 0.64 8.44
C ILE A 25 -1.38 -0.18 7.70
N SER A 26 -1.48 -1.51 7.77
CA SER A 26 -0.59 -2.41 7.02
C SER A 26 -0.73 -2.19 5.51
N LEU A 27 -1.97 -2.05 5.01
CA LEU A 27 -2.25 -1.72 3.62
C LEU A 27 -1.63 -0.38 3.22
N LEU A 28 -1.77 0.68 4.04
CA LEU A 28 -1.15 1.98 3.78
C LEU A 28 0.37 1.85 3.63
N TYR A 29 1.02 1.12 4.53
CA TYR A 29 2.48 0.91 4.44
C TYR A 29 2.89 0.15 3.17
N ILE A 30 2.12 -0.87 2.75
CA ILE A 30 2.37 -1.57 1.49
C ILE A 30 2.24 -0.62 0.30
N LEU A 31 1.21 0.24 0.27
CA LEU A 31 1.01 1.21 -0.81
C LEU A 31 2.13 2.27 -0.86
N VAL A 32 2.60 2.72 0.30
CA VAL A 32 3.76 3.62 0.39
C VAL A 32 5.02 2.94 -0.15
N GLU A 33 5.24 1.68 0.20
CA GLU A 33 6.38 0.91 -0.31
C GLU A 33 6.29 0.68 -1.81
N PHE A 34 5.12 0.32 -2.35
CA PHE A 34 4.93 0.16 -3.79
C PHE A 34 5.22 1.46 -4.55
N HIS A 35 4.85 2.61 -4.00
CA HIS A 35 5.11 3.89 -4.63
C HIS A 35 6.58 4.34 -4.52
N ASN A 36 7.17 4.23 -3.32
CA ASN A 36 8.51 4.76 -3.04
C ASN A 36 9.64 3.75 -3.26
N GLY A 37 9.30 2.47 -3.45
CA GLY A 37 10.23 1.33 -3.48
C GLY A 37 10.68 0.83 -2.10
N MET A 38 10.52 1.65 -1.04
CA MET A 38 10.90 1.29 0.33
C MET A 38 10.13 2.11 1.37
N LEU A 39 10.01 1.58 2.59
CA LEU A 39 9.60 2.33 3.78
C LEU A 39 10.80 3.03 4.45
N PRO A 40 10.60 4.16 5.14
CA PRO A 40 11.68 4.85 5.88
C PRO A 40 12.38 3.98 6.93
N TRP A 41 11.74 2.90 7.38
CA TRP A 41 12.25 1.95 8.37
C TRP A 41 12.64 0.59 7.78
N THR A 42 12.79 0.47 6.46
CA THR A 42 13.18 -0.81 5.81
C THR A 42 14.55 -1.30 6.28
N ASP A 43 15.52 -0.39 6.37
CA ASP A 43 16.92 -0.72 6.68
C ASP A 43 17.37 -0.38 8.10
N VAL A 44 16.43 0.02 8.96
CA VAL A 44 16.75 0.20 10.38
C VAL A 44 16.70 -1.16 11.10
N GLY A 45 17.47 -1.29 12.17
CA GLY A 45 17.41 -2.47 13.05
C GLY A 45 16.01 -2.67 13.59
N ASP A 46 15.61 -3.93 13.80
CA ASP A 46 14.26 -4.32 14.19
C ASP A 46 13.80 -3.56 15.46
N GLU A 47 14.72 -3.30 16.39
CA GLU A 47 14.49 -2.55 17.63
C GLU A 47 14.22 -1.05 17.44
N LYS A 48 14.40 -0.51 16.23
CA LYS A 48 14.19 0.90 15.88
C LYS A 48 12.97 1.13 15.00
N ILE A 49 12.34 0.07 14.49
CA ILE A 49 11.22 0.18 13.54
C ILE A 49 10.04 0.92 14.17
N GLU A 50 9.64 0.54 15.39
CA GLU A 50 8.55 1.19 16.14
C GLU A 50 8.78 2.71 16.28
N ARG A 51 9.96 3.11 16.75
CA ARG A 51 10.32 4.54 16.90
C ARG A 51 10.33 5.28 15.56
N SER A 52 10.78 4.62 14.49
CA SER A 52 10.72 5.19 13.15
C SER A 52 9.27 5.40 12.69
N LYS A 53 8.37 4.44 12.94
CA LYS A 53 6.92 4.56 12.63
C LYS A 53 6.28 5.72 13.38
N PHE A 54 6.63 5.92 14.66
CA PHE A 54 6.18 7.08 15.43
C PHE A 54 6.67 8.41 14.83
N THR A 55 7.86 8.42 14.24
CA THR A 55 8.49 9.61 13.66
C THR A 55 7.93 9.96 12.27
N PHE A 56 7.62 8.93 11.47
CA PHE A 56 7.18 9.02 10.09
C PHE A 56 5.68 8.73 9.99
N HIS A 57 4.89 9.79 10.05
CA HIS A 57 3.45 9.82 9.75
C HIS A 57 3.13 11.09 8.96
N GLY A 58 1.92 11.20 8.43
CA GLY A 58 1.44 12.40 7.76
C GLY A 58 2.34 12.80 6.61
N HIS A 59 2.58 14.10 6.50
CA HIS A 59 3.45 14.66 5.47
C HIS A 59 4.89 14.10 5.44
N LYS A 60 5.40 13.51 6.53
CA LYS A 60 6.74 12.92 6.51
C LYS A 60 6.77 11.58 5.77
N LEU A 61 5.71 10.80 5.89
CA LEU A 61 5.58 9.50 5.23
C LEU A 61 5.01 9.66 3.81
N LEU A 62 4.03 10.55 3.66
CA LEU A 62 3.17 10.63 2.47
C LEU A 62 3.52 11.77 1.53
N LYS A 63 4.70 12.40 1.69
CA LYS A 63 5.15 13.57 0.90
C LYS A 63 5.03 13.40 -0.62
N HIS A 64 5.26 12.19 -1.11
CA HIS A 64 5.32 11.88 -2.54
C HIS A 64 4.03 11.25 -3.08
N LEU A 65 3.08 10.91 -2.20
CA LEU A 65 1.81 10.31 -2.59
C LEU A 65 0.75 11.40 -2.87
N PRO A 66 -0.33 11.07 -3.60
CA PRO A 66 -1.47 11.96 -3.76
C PRO A 66 -2.04 12.43 -2.42
N LYS A 67 -2.55 13.66 -2.36
CA LYS A 67 -3.05 14.29 -1.11
C LYS A 67 -4.10 13.45 -0.36
N GLN A 68 -4.88 12.65 -1.09
CA GLN A 68 -5.91 11.76 -0.55
C GLN A 68 -5.34 10.72 0.42
N PHE A 69 -4.06 10.37 0.32
CA PHE A 69 -3.42 9.47 1.27
C PHE A 69 -3.28 10.09 2.67
N LEU A 70 -3.16 11.42 2.79
CA LEU A 70 -3.16 12.10 4.10
C LEU A 70 -4.52 11.98 4.77
N GLU A 71 -5.60 12.13 4.00
CA GLU A 71 -6.96 11.93 4.48
C GLU A 71 -7.21 10.46 4.85
N PHE A 72 -6.71 9.52 4.04
CA PHE A 72 -6.76 8.09 4.32
C PHE A 72 -6.07 7.75 5.64
N GLU A 73 -4.83 8.20 5.84
CA GLU A 73 -4.07 7.96 7.07
C GLU A 73 -4.77 8.60 8.29
N THR A 74 -5.27 9.82 8.13
CA THR A 74 -6.00 10.51 9.21
C THR A 74 -7.23 9.72 9.63
N HIS A 75 -7.98 9.18 8.67
CA HIS A 75 -9.16 8.35 8.96
C HIS A 75 -8.78 7.09 9.72
N ILE A 76 -7.86 6.28 9.21
CA ILE A 76 -7.53 4.98 9.82
C ILE A 76 -6.87 5.12 11.21
N LEU A 77 -6.12 6.21 11.46
CA LEU A 77 -5.52 6.49 12.77
C LEU A 77 -6.54 7.04 13.79
N SER A 78 -7.72 7.49 13.33
CA SER A 78 -8.79 7.96 14.23
C SER A 78 -9.67 6.84 14.79
N LEU A 79 -9.55 5.63 14.23
CA LEU A 79 -10.37 4.47 14.60
C LEU A 79 -9.80 3.76 15.84
N ASP A 80 -10.68 3.18 16.63
CA ASP A 80 -10.32 2.21 17.67
C ASP A 80 -10.58 0.76 17.21
N TYR A 81 -10.24 -0.21 18.06
CA TYR A 81 -10.36 -1.64 17.75
C TYR A 81 -11.81 -2.09 17.49
N THR A 82 -12.81 -1.39 18.05
CA THR A 82 -14.24 -1.72 17.90
C THR A 82 -14.89 -1.03 16.71
N THR A 83 -14.30 0.06 16.23
CA THR A 83 -14.91 0.93 15.23
C THR A 83 -14.89 0.26 13.86
N ASP A 84 -16.02 0.34 13.15
CA ASP A 84 -16.13 -0.07 11.75
C ASP A 84 -15.46 1.00 10.86
N PRO A 85 -14.40 0.67 10.09
CA PRO A 85 -13.86 1.61 9.14
C PRO A 85 -14.90 1.96 8.06
N ASP A 86 -15.00 3.24 7.72
CA ASP A 86 -15.75 3.67 6.53
C ASP A 86 -15.01 3.28 5.24
N TYR A 87 -15.20 2.03 4.80
CA TYR A 87 -14.57 1.49 3.60
C TYR A 87 -15.01 2.19 2.32
N GLU A 88 -16.24 2.72 2.27
CA GLU A 88 -16.74 3.45 1.11
C GLU A 88 -15.99 4.77 0.96
N TYR A 89 -15.79 5.50 2.06
CA TYR A 89 -14.98 6.72 2.09
C TYR A 89 -13.53 6.44 1.69
N LEU A 90 -12.88 5.44 2.29
CA LEU A 90 -11.50 5.07 1.94
C LEU A 90 -11.35 4.70 0.46
N THR A 91 -12.32 3.96 -0.09
CA THR A 91 -12.35 3.61 -1.51
C THR A 91 -12.54 4.84 -2.39
N SER A 92 -13.37 5.79 -1.96
CA SER A 92 -13.60 7.04 -2.69
C SER A 92 -12.34 7.89 -2.79
N LEU A 93 -11.52 7.92 -1.73
CA LEU A 93 -10.23 8.61 -1.71
C LEU A 93 -9.26 8.01 -2.73
N LEU A 94 -9.18 6.68 -2.81
CA LEU A 94 -8.31 6.00 -3.80
C LEU A 94 -8.79 6.25 -5.24
N LYS A 95 -10.11 6.25 -5.48
CA LYS A 95 -10.68 6.59 -6.79
C LYS A 95 -10.41 8.04 -7.19
N GLN A 96 -10.55 8.98 -6.25
CA GLN A 96 -10.25 10.38 -6.49
C GLN A 96 -8.77 10.59 -6.78
N ALA A 97 -7.88 9.90 -6.05
CA ALA A 97 -6.44 9.93 -6.32
C ALA A 97 -6.14 9.43 -7.75
N ALA A 98 -6.78 8.35 -8.19
CA ALA A 98 -6.63 7.83 -9.54
C ALA A 98 -7.12 8.84 -10.60
N GLU A 99 -8.32 9.40 -10.41
CA GLU A 99 -8.89 10.39 -11.32
C GLU A 99 -8.02 11.65 -11.45
N GLU A 100 -7.62 12.25 -10.33
CA GLU A 100 -6.79 13.48 -10.33
C GLU A 100 -5.40 13.24 -10.95
N ASN A 101 -4.89 12.01 -10.89
CA ASN A 101 -3.62 11.61 -11.50
C ASN A 101 -3.77 10.94 -12.87
N LYS A 102 -4.98 10.92 -13.44
CA LYS A 102 -5.29 10.36 -14.77
C LYS A 102 -4.92 8.87 -14.91
N VAL A 103 -5.09 8.12 -13.84
CA VAL A 103 -4.90 6.66 -13.81
C VAL A 103 -6.23 5.99 -14.17
N ASP A 104 -6.23 5.18 -15.23
CA ASP A 104 -7.34 4.31 -15.56
C ASP A 104 -7.26 3.02 -14.74
N LEU A 105 -8.20 2.85 -13.80
CA LEU A 105 -8.26 1.66 -12.95
C LEU A 105 -8.66 0.37 -13.69
N ASN A 106 -9.09 0.48 -14.95
CA ASN A 106 -9.37 -0.67 -15.81
C ASN A 106 -8.20 -1.00 -16.75
N ALA A 107 -7.13 -0.22 -16.72
CA ALA A 107 -5.95 -0.50 -17.51
C ALA A 107 -5.28 -1.80 -17.00
N PRO A 108 -4.74 -2.64 -17.90
CA PRO A 108 -3.99 -3.82 -17.51
C PRO A 108 -2.74 -3.43 -16.74
N PHE A 109 -2.35 -4.26 -15.77
CA PHE A 109 -1.05 -4.11 -15.11
C PHE A 109 0.11 -4.41 -16.07
N GLU A 110 1.30 -3.92 -15.73
CA GLU A 110 2.52 -4.10 -16.54
C GLU A 110 2.81 -5.58 -16.83
N TRP A 111 2.68 -6.45 -15.83
CA TRP A 111 2.91 -7.89 -15.99
C TRP A 111 1.87 -8.56 -16.89
N GLU A 112 0.64 -8.05 -16.99
CA GLU A 112 -0.36 -8.60 -17.91
C GLU A 112 0.02 -8.33 -19.36
N LEU A 113 0.56 -7.12 -19.63
CA LEU A 113 1.07 -6.75 -20.94
C LEU A 113 2.27 -7.62 -21.33
N GLU A 114 3.22 -7.81 -20.41
CA GLU A 114 4.38 -8.68 -20.62
C GLU A 114 3.98 -10.12 -20.93
N MET A 115 3.05 -10.68 -20.14
CA MET A 115 2.57 -12.05 -20.34
C MET A 115 1.83 -12.21 -21.68
N ASN A 116 1.04 -11.22 -22.09
CA ASN A 116 0.34 -11.26 -23.38
C ASN A 116 1.33 -11.18 -24.55
N ASN A 117 2.34 -10.33 -24.47
CA ASN A 117 3.40 -10.25 -25.47
C ASN A 117 4.16 -11.57 -25.61
N GLU A 118 4.44 -12.25 -24.50
CA GLU A 118 5.15 -13.53 -24.54
C GLU A 118 4.27 -14.66 -25.11
N ARG A 119 2.98 -14.69 -24.77
CA ARG A 119 2.01 -15.60 -25.41
C ARG A 119 1.98 -15.42 -26.92
N ASP A 120 1.92 -14.18 -27.39
CA ASP A 120 1.90 -13.87 -28.83
C ASP A 120 3.18 -14.34 -29.54
N ARG A 121 4.34 -14.19 -28.89
CA ARG A 121 5.62 -14.69 -29.43
C ARG A 121 5.63 -16.20 -29.56
N ILE A 122 5.15 -16.92 -28.56
CA ILE A 122 5.06 -18.39 -28.56
C ILE A 122 4.09 -18.86 -29.66
N MET A 123 2.91 -18.25 -29.75
CA MET A 123 1.91 -18.61 -30.76
C MET A 123 2.43 -18.40 -32.18
N LYS A 124 3.09 -17.26 -32.46
CA LYS A 124 3.70 -16.98 -33.77
C LYS A 124 4.78 -17.99 -34.15
N HIS A 125 5.64 -18.38 -33.20
CA HIS A 125 6.66 -19.41 -33.44
C HIS A 125 6.07 -20.79 -33.68
N HIS A 126 4.96 -21.13 -33.03
CA HIS A 126 4.31 -22.43 -33.24
C HIS A 126 3.65 -22.52 -34.62
N VAL A 127 3.01 -21.45 -35.08
CA VAL A 127 2.38 -21.38 -36.41
C VAL A 127 3.42 -21.35 -37.54
N ALA A 128 4.57 -20.71 -37.34
CA ALA A 128 5.64 -20.64 -38.36
C ALA A 128 6.42 -21.96 -38.55
N ASN A 129 6.29 -22.91 -37.61
CA ASN A 129 6.98 -24.21 -37.64
C ASN A 129 6.04 -25.39 -37.97
N GLN A 130 4.81 -25.12 -38.38
CA GLN A 130 3.85 -26.07 -38.96
C GLN A 130 3.72 -25.83 -40.46
#